data_AF-A0AAX0K6I4-F1
#
_entry.id   AF-A0AAX0K6I4-F1
#
_cell.length_a   1.000
_cell.length_b   1.000
_cell.length_c   1.000
_cell.angle_alpha   90.00
_cell.angle_beta   90.00
_cell.angle_gamma   90.00
#
_symmetry.space_group_name_H-M   'P 1'
#
loop_
_entity.id
_entity.type
_entity.pdbx_description
1 polymer ?
#
loop_
_entity_poly.entity_id
_entity_poly.type
_entity_poly.pdbx_seq_one_letter_code
_entity_poly.pdbx_strand_id
1 'polypeptide(L)' 'MLRRRNKTLFTDTSGMEYEVESSVIATTTRCPAGDELIYVHLTDGTQITAIRNSLHKLTIIREASQ' A
#
# COMPACT_ATOMS: atom_id res chain seq x y z
N MET A 1 -13.72 -20.13 9.96
CA MET A 1 -12.45 -19.61 9.41
C MET A 1 -12.52 -18.10 9.37
N LEU A 2 -11.86 -17.41 10.31
CA LEU A 2 -11.80 -15.94 10.30
C LEU A 2 -10.84 -15.53 9.18
N ARG A 3 -11.36 -15.15 8.00
CA ARG A 3 -10.53 -14.52 6.96
C ARG A 3 -9.97 -13.24 7.58
N ARG A 4 -8.71 -13.26 8.03
CA ARG A 4 -7.97 -12.04 8.32
C ARG A 4 -8.00 -11.23 7.03
N ARG A 5 -8.81 -10.17 7.00
CA ARG A 5 -8.79 -9.23 5.89
C ARG A 5 -7.40 -8.61 5.92
N ASN A 6 -6.55 -8.99 4.97
CA ASN A 6 -5.21 -8.45 4.88
C ASN A 6 -5.39 -6.99 4.49
N LYS A 7 -4.97 -6.09 5.38
CA LYS A 7 -5.10 -4.65 5.19
C LYS A 7 -3.72 -4.03 5.21
N THR A 8 -3.53 -3.03 4.37
CA THR A 8 -2.30 -2.26 4.24
C THR A 8 -2.57 -0.85 4.75
N LEU A 9 -1.70 -0.38 5.65
CA LEU A 9 -1.74 0.98 6.17
C LEU A 9 -0.84 1.86 5.30
N PHE A 10 -1.35 3.02 4.92
CA PHE A 10 -0.63 4.03 4.17
C PHE A 10 -0.71 5.35 4.90
N THR A 11 0.39 6.09 4.99
CA THR A 11 0.37 7.47 5.48
C THR A 11 0.54 8.40 4.29
N ASP A 12 -0.36 9.37 4.11
CA ASP A 12 -0.24 10.38 3.07
C ASP A 12 0.79 11.47 3.43
N THR A 13 0.96 12.44 2.53
CA THR A 13 1.88 13.57 2.73
C THR A 13 1.43 14.57 3.79
N SER A 14 0.19 14.48 4.27
CA SER A 14 -0.34 15.30 5.36
C SER A 14 -0.17 14.63 6.74
N GLY A 15 0.29 13.37 6.77
CA GLY A 15 0.40 12.56 7.97
C GLY A 15 -0.88 11.80 8.31
N MET A 16 -1.88 11.80 7.42
CA MET A 16 -3.13 11.06 7.60
C MET A 16 -2.95 9.59 7.24
N GLU A 17 -3.46 8.70 8.09
CA GLU A 17 -3.38 7.25 7.89
C GLU A 17 -4.64 6.72 7.17
N TYR A 18 -4.40 5.85 6.18
CA TYR A 18 -5.42 5.18 5.38
C TYR A 18 -5.24 3.67 5.50
N GLU A 19 -6.29 2.99 5.96
CA GLU A 19 -6.32 1.54 6.04
C GLU A 19 -7.06 0.98 4.83
N VAL A 20 -6.36 0.29 3.94
CA VAL A 20 -6.89 -0.20 2.66
C VAL A 20 -6.85 -1.72 2.62
N GLU A 21 -7.95 -2.35 2.22
CA GLU A 21 -7.96 -3.80 2.02
C GLU A 21 -7.02 -4.18 0.86
N SER A 22 -6.14 -5.16 1.06
CA SER A 22 -5.17 -5.54 0.02
C SER A 22 -5.85 -6.02 -1.27
N SER A 23 -7.08 -6.52 -1.19
CA SER A 23 -7.88 -6.93 -2.35
C SER A 23 -8.35 -5.79 -3.24
N VAL A 24 -8.36 -4.54 -2.75
CA VAL A 24 -8.77 -3.38 -3.55
C VAL A 24 -7.58 -2.59 -4.12
N ILE A 25 -6.35 -2.99 -3.81
CA ILE A 25 -5.14 -2.39 -4.37
C ILE A 25 -4.90 -3.00 -5.75
N ALA A 26 -5.07 -2.21 -6.79
CA ALA A 26 -4.81 -2.64 -8.16
C ALA A 26 -3.31 -2.64 -8.47
N THR A 27 -2.60 -1.57 -8.12
CA THR A 27 -1.14 -1.46 -8.32
C THR A 27 -0.50 -0.41 -7.42
N THR A 28 0.81 -0.50 -7.25
CA THR A 28 1.63 0.52 -6.58
C THR A 28 2.77 0.95 -7.50
N THR A 29 2.92 2.25 -7.72
CA THR A 29 3.94 2.81 -8.60
C THR A 29 4.79 3.83 -7.86
N ARG A 30 6.05 4.01 -8.29
CA ARG A 30 6.89 5.08 -7.73
C ARG A 30 6.33 6.45 -8.10
N CYS A 31 6.38 7.38 -7.17
CA CYS A 31 6.04 8.77 -7.42
C CYS A 31 7.23 9.46 -8.11
N PRO A 32 7.04 10.15 -9.25
CA PRO A 32 8.11 10.89 -9.91
C PRO A 32 8.51 12.16 -9.14
N ALA A 33 7.67 12.65 -8.21
CA ALA A 33 7.95 13.85 -7.42
C ALA A 33 8.91 13.61 -6.24
N GLY A 34 9.24 12.35 -5.90
CA GLY A 34 10.20 12.04 -4.84
C GLY A 34 10.30 10.54 -4.54
N ASP A 35 11.52 10.07 -4.25
CA ASP A 35 11.82 8.66 -3.96
C ASP A 35 11.16 8.13 -2.67
N GLU A 36 10.72 9.04 -1.81
CA GLU A 36 10.02 8.74 -0.56
C GLU A 36 8.51 8.61 -0.75
N LEU A 37 7.99 8.75 -1.97
CA LEU A 37 6.56 8.70 -2.26
C LEU A 37 6.21 7.56 -3.22
N ILE A 38 5.02 7.01 -3.04
CA ILE A 38 4.40 6.03 -3.93
C ILE A 38 2.98 6.46 -4.28
N TYR A 39 2.50 6.04 -5.44
CA TYR A 39 1.09 6.07 -5.77
C TYR A 39 0.48 4.68 -5.59
N VAL A 40 -0.60 4.63 -4.83
CA VAL A 40 -1.41 3.43 -4.63
C VAL A 40 -2.67 3.61 -5.46
N HIS A 41 -2.82 2.78 -6.49
CA HIS A 41 -3.99 2.81 -7.37
C HIS A 41 -4.96 1.75 -6.89
N LEU A 42 -6.19 2.16 -6.59
CA LEU A 42 -7.26 1.28 -6.18
C LEU A 42 -8.08 0.81 -7.38
N THR A 43 -8.82 -0.29 -7.20
CA THR A 43 -9.65 -0.89 -8.25
C THR A 43 -10.83 -0.02 -8.69
N ASP A 44 -11.23 0.96 -7.87
CA ASP A 44 -12.28 1.93 -8.20
C ASP A 44 -11.77 3.16 -8.95
N GLY A 45 -10.46 3.21 -9.24
CA GLY A 45 -9.80 4.34 -9.91
C GLY A 45 -9.28 5.42 -8.96
N THR A 46 -9.48 5.28 -7.65
CA THR A 46 -8.90 6.18 -6.65
C THR A 46 -7.38 6.03 -6.60
N GLN A 47 -6.66 7.16 -6.53
CA GLN A 47 -5.22 7.19 -6.32
C GLN A 47 -4.88 7.82 -4.96
N ILE A 48 -4.09 7.11 -4.16
CA ILE A 48 -3.54 7.63 -2.89
C ILE A 48 -2.05 7.92 -3.11
N THR A 49 -1.58 9.10 -2.70
CA THR A 49 -0.14 9.40 -2.63
C THR A 49 0.34 9.14 -1.22
N ALA A 50 1.20 8.13 -1.04
CA ALA A 50 1.63 7.67 0.28
C ALA A 50 3.15 7.75 0.45
N ILE A 51 3.61 7.91 1.69
CA ILE A 51 5.02 7.88 2.06
C ILE A 51 5.51 6.44 2.02
N ARG A 52 6.54 6.17 1.21
CA ARG A 52 7.11 4.84 0.96
C ARG A 52 7.52 4.09 2.23
N ASN A 53 8.10 4.80 3.20
CA ASN A 53 8.57 4.21 4.46
C ASN A 53 7.41 3.84 5.42
N SER A 54 6.17 4.30 5.17
CA SER A 54 5.00 3.87 5.97
C SER A 54 4.56 2.43 5.67
N LEU A 55 5.12 1.80 4.62
CA LEU A 55 4.91 0.38 4.28
C LEU A 55 5.66 -0.58 5.22
N HIS A 56 5.67 -0.34 6.54
CA HIS A 56 6.41 -1.16 7.50
C HIS A 56 5.81 -2.55 7.78
N LYS A 57 4.85 -3.02 6.97
CA LYS A 57 4.28 -4.38 7.05
C LYS A 57 4.06 -5.08 5.72
N LEU A 58 4.69 -4.61 4.64
CA LEU A 58 4.97 -5.48 3.49
C LEU A 58 6.24 -6.27 3.80
N THR A 59 6.19 -7.11 4.85
CA THR A 59 7.04 -8.30 4.84
C THR A 59 6.66 -9.00 3.56
N ILE A 60 7.57 -8.97 2.60
CA ILE A 60 7.56 -9.79 1.41
C ILE A 60 7.40 -11.22 1.93
N ILE A 61 6.17 -11.72 2.00
CA ILE A 61 5.90 -13.16 1.95
C ILE A 61 6.14 -13.49 0.48
N ARG A 62 7.41 -13.45 0.06
CA ARG A 62 7.87 -14.38 -0.96
C ARG A 62 7.66 -15.71 -0.28
N GLU A 63 6.68 -16.46 -0.76
CA GLU A 63 6.78 -17.90 -0.65
C GLU A 63 8.22 -18.23 -1.11
N ALA A 64 9.07 -18.57 -0.15
CA ALA A 64 10.24 -19.35 -0.44
C ALA A 64 9.69 -20.72 -0.81
N SER A 65 9.21 -20.84 -2.05
CA SER A 65 8.95 -22.13 -2.68
C SER A 65 10.31 -22.67 -3.10
N GLN A 66 10.98 -23.36 -2.19
CA GLN A 66 11.77 -24.56 -2.46
C GLN A 66 11.73 -25.48 -1.26
#